data_AF-X1CFV4-F1
#
_entry.id   AF-X1CFV4-F1
#
_cell.length_a   1.000
_cell.length_b   1.000
_cell.length_c   1.000
_cell.angle_alpha   90.00
_cell.angle_beta   90.00
_cell.angle_gamma   90.00
#
_symmetry.space_group_name_H-M   'P 1'
#
loop_
_entity.id
_entity.type
_entity.pdbx_description
1 polymer ?
#
loop_
_entity_poly.entity_id
_entity_poly.type
_entity_poly.pdbx_seq_one_letter_code
_entity_poly.pdbx_strand_id
1 'polypeptide(L)'
;EQKEPVPYSPIPYIVLGSVALGLQLLAGHVEVTYYVLMVGGFYALWRLIALWRSQGTVRPALRLGGWLLVMVVLGLGLGAVQFIPLYQVAQNNFRFGSTRYQEVIGWAYPWRQIVTFLVPDFYGNPTHHAYWDIVSWQWQPVLRNALGEVIHSVVWLKELPTWKNYVEAASYLGILPLLLALVAFLGKRTRHIWLFAALAVISLLFAFGTPLYAVLFYLMPGFNQLHSPFRWVFPYTLSIAVLAGFGATYLSGTGRQTTSAQSPFVGNETPRYIGWPVFWAGV
;
A
#
# COMPACT_ATOMS: atom_id res chain seq x y z
N GLU A 1 -6.17 -44.76 -7.63
CA GLU A 1 -5.92 -44.26 -6.25
C GLU A 1 -6.76 -43.02 -6.00
N GLN A 2 -7.80 -43.13 -5.17
CA GLN A 2 -8.48 -41.95 -4.63
C GLN A 2 -7.56 -41.38 -3.54
N LYS A 3 -6.93 -40.22 -3.80
CA LYS A 3 -6.21 -39.47 -2.76
C LYS A 3 -7.22 -39.09 -1.68
N GLU A 4 -7.08 -39.67 -0.49
CA GLU A 4 -7.85 -39.24 0.67
C GLU A 4 -7.70 -37.72 0.88
N PRO A 5 -8.76 -37.02 1.34
CA PRO A 5 -8.70 -35.59 1.57
C PRO A 5 -7.69 -35.29 2.67
N VAL A 6 -6.58 -34.66 2.30
CA VAL A 6 -5.53 -34.24 3.24
C VAL A 6 -6.17 -33.35 4.33
N PRO A 7 -6.02 -33.69 5.62
CA PRO A 7 -6.61 -32.88 6.69
C PRO A 7 -5.98 -31.47 6.69
N TYR A 8 -6.83 -30.45 6.64
CA TYR A 8 -6.41 -29.05 6.68
C TYR A 8 -5.73 -28.75 8.03
N SER A 9 -4.41 -28.51 8.00
CA SER A 9 -3.65 -28.04 9.16
C SER A 9 -3.33 -26.56 9.01
N PRO A 10 -3.74 -25.69 9.97
CA PRO A 10 -3.42 -24.27 9.94
C PRO A 10 -1.96 -23.99 10.35
N ILE A 11 -1.28 -24.98 10.93
CA ILE A 11 0.05 -24.83 11.56
C ILE A 11 1.11 -24.28 10.59
N PRO A 12 1.26 -24.78 9.35
CA PRO A 12 2.28 -24.27 8.44
C PRO A 12 2.11 -22.78 8.13
N TYR A 13 0.86 -22.32 7.96
CA TYR A 13 0.56 -20.92 7.67
C TYR A 13 0.85 -20.01 8.86
N ILE A 14 0.58 -20.48 10.08
CA ILE A 14 0.88 -19.74 11.32
C ILE A 14 2.39 -19.62 11.51
N VAL A 15 3.13 -20.71 11.29
CA VAL A 15 4.60 -20.69 11.40
C VAL A 15 5.19 -19.72 10.38
N LEU A 16 4.80 -19.82 9.11
CA LEU A 16 5.30 -18.91 8.07
C LEU A 16 4.92 -17.45 8.34
N GLY A 17 3.68 -17.18 8.73
CA GLY A 17 3.22 -15.82 9.01
C GLY A 17 3.86 -15.22 10.27
N SER A 18 4.07 -16.01 11.32
CA SER A 18 4.77 -15.55 12.53
C SER A 18 6.24 -15.27 12.28
N VAL A 19 6.94 -16.13 11.51
CA VAL A 19 8.32 -15.88 11.09
C VAL A 19 8.42 -14.61 10.24
N ALA A 20 7.53 -14.43 9.26
CA ALA A 20 7.51 -13.23 8.44
C ALA A 20 7.30 -11.95 9.26
N LEU A 21 6.34 -11.96 10.19
CA LEU A 21 6.08 -10.84 11.10
C LEU A 21 7.27 -10.59 12.05
N GLY A 22 7.89 -11.66 12.57
CA GLY A 22 9.07 -11.58 13.44
C GLY A 22 10.28 -10.98 12.72
N LEU A 23 10.58 -11.43 11.49
CA LEU A 23 11.63 -10.87 10.66
C LEU A 23 11.38 -9.39 10.33
N GLN A 24 10.13 -9.03 10.02
CA GLN A 24 9.76 -7.64 9.80
C GLN A 24 9.99 -6.79 11.05
N LEU A 25 9.63 -7.29 12.23
CA LEU A 25 9.83 -6.57 13.48
C LEU A 25 11.33 -6.39 13.80
N LEU A 26 12.15 -7.42 13.50
CA LEU A 26 13.61 -7.36 13.66
C LEU A 26 14.29 -6.38 12.68
N ALA A 27 13.62 -5.97 11.61
CA ALA A 27 14.10 -4.90 10.72
C ALA A 27 14.05 -3.50 11.39
N GLY A 28 13.51 -3.39 12.61
CA GLY A 28 13.59 -2.19 13.45
C GLY A 28 12.64 -1.05 13.08
N HIS A 29 11.73 -1.25 12.12
CA HIS A 29 10.78 -0.24 11.67
C HIS A 29 9.38 -0.48 12.24
N VAL A 30 9.15 -0.05 13.48
CA VAL A 30 7.88 -0.25 14.21
C VAL A 30 6.68 0.33 13.48
N GLU A 31 6.84 1.47 12.80
CA GLU A 31 5.77 2.08 12.01
C GLU A 31 5.23 1.14 10.92
N VAL A 32 6.13 0.44 10.21
CA VAL A 32 5.74 -0.52 9.17
C VAL A 32 5.02 -1.71 9.79
N THR A 33 5.42 -2.13 11.00
CA THR A 33 4.69 -3.16 11.76
C THR A 33 3.25 -2.73 12.06
N TYR A 34 3.02 -1.48 12.48
CA TYR A 34 1.66 -0.95 12.65
C TYR A 34 0.86 -1.04 11.36
N TYR A 35 1.41 -0.58 10.22
CA TYR A 35 0.71 -0.67 8.94
C TYR A 35 0.37 -2.11 8.55
N VAL A 36 1.31 -3.04 8.67
CA VAL A 36 1.07 -4.45 8.32
C VAL A 36 0.03 -5.08 9.25
N LEU A 37 0.09 -4.85 10.55
CA LEU A 37 -0.89 -5.38 11.50
C LEU A 37 -2.28 -4.77 11.29
N MET A 38 -2.36 -3.47 10.98
CA MET A 38 -3.63 -2.79 10.72
C MET A 38 -4.26 -3.24 9.41
N VAL A 39 -3.48 -3.31 8.32
CA VAL A 39 -3.97 -3.77 7.01
C VAL A 39 -4.31 -5.25 7.05
N GLY A 40 -3.45 -6.07 7.66
CA GLY A 40 -3.70 -7.49 7.87
C GLY A 40 -4.91 -7.73 8.77
N GLY A 41 -5.06 -6.94 9.83
CA GLY A 41 -6.22 -6.96 10.73
C GLY A 41 -7.51 -6.55 10.03
N PHE A 42 -7.49 -5.49 9.21
CA PHE A 42 -8.63 -5.07 8.38
C PHE A 42 -9.04 -6.19 7.40
N TYR A 43 -8.07 -6.77 6.70
CA TYR A 43 -8.31 -7.88 5.78
C TYR A 43 -8.87 -9.11 6.50
N ALA A 44 -8.26 -9.50 7.63
CA ALA A 44 -8.71 -10.61 8.46
C ALA A 44 -10.14 -10.37 8.96
N LEU A 45 -10.44 -9.20 9.51
CA LEU A 45 -11.76 -8.84 10.00
C LEU A 45 -12.81 -8.94 8.89
N TRP A 46 -12.54 -8.39 7.72
CA TRP A 46 -13.44 -8.50 6.57
C TRP A 46 -13.70 -9.95 6.17
N ARG A 47 -12.65 -10.79 6.12
CA ARG A 47 -12.76 -12.21 5.78
C ARG A 47 -13.51 -13.00 6.84
N LEU A 48 -13.30 -12.71 8.13
CA LEU A 48 -13.99 -13.36 9.25
C LEU A 48 -15.47 -12.99 9.28
N ILE A 49 -15.82 -11.71 9.05
CA ILE A 49 -17.22 -11.27 8.92
C ILE A 49 -17.87 -11.94 7.70
N ALA A 50 -17.18 -12.01 6.57
CA ALA A 50 -17.69 -12.68 5.38
C ALA A 50 -17.95 -14.18 5.62
N LEU A 51 -17.06 -14.85 6.36
CA LEU A 51 -17.19 -16.25 6.75
C LEU A 51 -18.36 -16.48 7.70
N TRP A 52 -18.48 -15.63 8.74
CA TRP A 52 -19.60 -15.67 9.67
C TRP A 52 -20.93 -15.52 8.92
N ARG A 53 -21.03 -14.54 8.03
CA ARG A 53 -22.23 -14.31 7.21
C ARG A 53 -22.54 -15.46 6.26
N SER A 54 -21.53 -16.17 5.72
CA SER A 54 -21.76 -17.30 4.81
C SER A 54 -22.14 -18.59 5.53
N GLN A 55 -21.60 -18.83 6.72
CA GLN A 55 -21.80 -20.08 7.47
C GLN A 55 -22.96 -19.99 8.48
N GLY A 56 -23.52 -18.79 8.70
CA GLY A 56 -24.57 -18.53 9.68
C GLY A 56 -24.15 -18.73 11.15
N THR A 57 -22.89 -19.11 11.40
CA THR A 57 -22.36 -19.47 12.72
C THR A 57 -21.04 -18.75 13.00
N VAL A 58 -20.85 -18.28 14.23
CA VAL A 58 -19.64 -17.54 14.64
C VAL A 58 -18.45 -18.47 14.93
N ARG A 59 -18.70 -19.75 15.24
CA ARG A 59 -17.65 -20.69 15.71
C ARG A 59 -16.48 -20.84 14.73
N PRO A 60 -16.69 -21.02 13.41
CA PRO A 60 -15.57 -21.13 12.47
C PRO A 60 -14.75 -19.84 12.38
N ALA A 61 -15.43 -18.67 12.42
CA ALA A 61 -14.76 -17.38 12.40
C ALA A 61 -13.94 -17.14 13.68
N LEU A 62 -14.48 -17.47 14.86
CA LEU A 62 -13.73 -17.36 16.12
C LEU A 62 -12.52 -18.29 16.16
N ARG A 63 -12.65 -19.53 15.67
CA ARG A 63 -11.53 -20.48 15.62
C ARG A 63 -10.40 -19.97 14.73
N LEU A 64 -10.72 -19.47 13.54
CA LEU A 64 -9.72 -18.88 12.64
C LEU A 64 -9.14 -17.58 13.18
N GLY A 65 -9.97 -16.72 13.79
CA GLY A 65 -9.52 -15.52 14.49
C GLY A 65 -8.53 -15.84 15.61
N GLY A 66 -8.78 -16.91 16.38
CA GLY A 66 -7.84 -17.40 17.39
C GLY A 66 -6.50 -17.82 16.81
N TRP A 67 -6.50 -18.56 15.68
CA TRP A 67 -5.27 -18.94 15.00
C TRP A 67 -4.48 -17.75 14.44
N LEU A 68 -5.17 -16.74 13.89
CA LEU A 68 -4.53 -15.50 13.43
C LEU A 68 -3.93 -14.71 14.61
N LEU A 69 -4.61 -14.68 15.76
CA LEU A 69 -4.07 -14.06 16.97
C LEU A 69 -2.83 -14.81 17.47
N VAL A 70 -2.83 -16.15 17.46
CA VAL A 70 -1.64 -16.96 17.77
C VAL A 70 -0.49 -16.61 16.83
N MET A 71 -0.74 -16.47 15.52
CA MET A 71 0.29 -16.06 14.54
C MET A 71 0.91 -14.70 14.88
N VAL A 72 0.08 -13.71 15.24
CA VAL A 72 0.55 -12.37 15.62
C VAL A 72 1.34 -12.42 16.91
N VAL A 73 0.84 -13.12 17.94
CA VAL A 73 1.54 -13.25 19.23
C VAL A 73 2.89 -13.94 19.06
N LEU A 74 2.96 -15.02 18.29
CA LEU A 74 4.22 -15.70 18.01
C LEU A 74 5.19 -14.80 17.23
N GLY A 75 4.71 -14.08 16.22
CA GLY A 75 5.58 -13.19 15.44
C GLY A 75 6.09 -12.00 16.23
N LEU A 76 5.25 -11.37 17.07
CA LEU A 76 5.69 -10.34 18.01
C LEU A 76 6.65 -10.92 19.06
N GLY A 77 6.42 -12.16 19.51
CA GLY A 77 7.30 -12.89 20.42
C GLY A 77 8.69 -13.12 19.84
N LEU A 78 8.80 -13.48 18.55
CA LEU A 78 10.08 -13.65 17.86
C LEU A 78 10.88 -12.34 17.80
N GLY A 79 10.21 -11.19 17.60
CA GLY A 79 10.86 -9.87 17.60
C GLY A 79 10.93 -9.19 18.97
N ALA A 80 10.47 -9.85 20.04
CA ALA A 80 10.37 -9.25 21.38
C ALA A 80 11.73 -8.82 21.94
N VAL A 81 12.80 -9.55 21.59
CA VAL A 81 14.18 -9.26 21.99
C VAL A 81 14.59 -7.83 21.60
N GLN A 82 14.09 -7.32 20.47
CA GLN A 82 14.34 -5.96 20.01
C GLN A 82 13.20 -4.99 20.37
N PHE A 83 11.94 -5.45 20.28
CA PHE A 83 10.78 -4.60 20.49
C PHE A 83 10.61 -4.15 21.94
N ILE A 84 10.88 -5.01 22.93
CA ILE A 84 10.71 -4.66 24.34
C ILE A 84 11.68 -3.55 24.77
N PRO A 85 13.01 -3.64 24.52
CA PRO A 85 13.92 -2.54 24.84
C PRO A 85 13.56 -1.24 24.11
N LEU A 86 13.18 -1.35 22.84
CA LEU A 86 12.75 -0.19 22.06
C LEU A 86 11.52 0.49 22.66
N TYR A 87 10.52 -0.28 23.08
CA TYR A 87 9.32 0.24 23.70
C TYR A 87 9.61 0.95 25.04
N GLN A 88 10.47 0.36 25.87
CA GLN A 88 10.88 0.96 27.16
C GLN A 88 11.60 2.30 26.94
N VAL A 89 12.51 2.38 25.98
CA VAL A 89 13.20 3.63 25.65
C VAL A 89 12.25 4.65 25.01
N ALA A 90 11.33 4.21 24.16
CA ALA A 90 10.35 5.10 23.51
C ALA A 90 9.42 5.77 24.52
N GLN A 91 9.04 5.09 25.60
CA GLN A 91 8.23 5.67 26.68
C GLN A 91 8.99 6.74 27.49
N ASN A 92 10.31 6.63 27.57
CA ASN A 92 11.16 7.55 28.32
C ASN A 92 11.72 8.69 27.45
N ASN A 93 11.33 8.77 26.18
CA ASN A 93 11.80 9.81 25.28
C ASN A 93 11.04 11.13 25.50
N PHE A 94 11.78 12.24 25.51
CA PHE A 94 11.27 13.62 25.59
C PHE A 94 10.26 14.02 24.49
N ARG A 95 10.11 13.18 23.45
CA ARG A 95 9.16 13.36 22.34
C ARG A 95 7.78 12.74 22.60
N PHE A 96 7.60 12.02 23.71
CA PHE A 96 6.31 11.45 24.05
C PHE A 96 5.30 12.57 24.39
N GLY A 97 4.31 12.77 23.51
CA GLY A 97 3.27 13.78 23.70
C GLY A 97 3.67 15.22 23.37
N SER A 98 4.86 15.46 22.80
CA SER A 98 5.29 16.82 22.41
C SER A 98 4.55 17.34 21.18
N THR A 99 4.06 16.43 20.33
CA THR A 99 3.49 16.78 19.03
C THR A 99 1.97 16.83 19.07
N ARG A 100 1.39 17.94 18.63
CA ARG A 100 -0.07 18.09 18.54
C ARG A 100 -0.61 17.44 17.26
N TYR A 101 -1.87 17.02 17.27
CA TYR A 101 -2.54 16.48 16.08
C TYR A 101 -2.40 17.39 14.85
N GLN A 102 -2.51 18.71 15.04
CA GLN A 102 -2.36 19.70 13.97
C GLN A 102 -0.98 19.70 13.32
N GLU A 103 0.07 19.42 14.09
CA GLU A 103 1.43 19.28 13.56
C GLU A 103 1.57 17.99 12.76
N VAL A 104 0.98 16.88 13.27
CA VAL A 104 1.00 15.58 12.57
C VAL A 104 0.35 15.64 11.20
N ILE A 105 -0.84 16.21 11.11
CA ILE A 105 -1.53 16.37 9.82
C ILE A 105 -0.79 17.34 8.89
N GLY A 106 0.03 18.25 9.42
CA GLY A 106 0.89 19.13 8.63
C GLY A 106 1.95 18.38 7.82
N TRP A 107 2.33 17.16 8.22
CA TRP A 107 3.25 16.30 7.46
C TRP A 107 2.57 15.36 6.47
N ALA A 108 1.23 15.37 6.40
CA ALA A 108 0.48 14.64 5.40
C ALA A 108 0.71 15.20 3.99
N TYR A 109 0.19 14.52 2.97
CA TYR A 109 0.27 15.06 1.61
C TYR A 109 -0.53 16.35 1.47
N PRO A 110 0.07 17.40 0.88
CA PRO A 110 -0.70 18.56 0.46
C PRO A 110 -1.66 18.13 -0.65
N TRP A 111 -2.85 18.73 -0.74
CA TRP A 111 -3.84 18.37 -1.77
C TRP A 111 -3.27 18.42 -3.20
N ARG A 112 -2.32 19.34 -3.43
CA ARG A 112 -1.60 19.54 -4.70
C ARG A 112 -0.81 18.29 -5.12
N GLN A 113 -0.38 17.46 -4.17
CA GLN A 113 0.34 16.21 -4.43
C GLN A 113 -0.48 15.21 -5.26
N ILE A 114 -1.81 15.35 -5.33
CA ILE A 114 -2.65 14.43 -6.11
C ILE A 114 -2.21 14.31 -7.58
N VAL A 115 -1.64 15.39 -8.15
CA VAL A 115 -1.17 15.39 -9.54
C VAL A 115 0.01 14.41 -9.73
N THR A 116 0.84 14.20 -8.71
CA THR A 116 2.00 13.30 -8.82
C THR A 116 1.65 11.82 -8.83
N PHE A 117 0.38 11.47 -8.55
CA PHE A 117 -0.12 10.11 -8.75
C PHE A 117 -0.32 9.79 -10.24
N LEU A 118 -0.37 10.80 -11.10
CA LEU A 118 -0.49 10.67 -12.55
C LEU A 118 0.78 11.12 -13.29
N VAL A 119 1.42 12.19 -12.80
CA VAL A 119 2.62 12.79 -13.40
C VAL A 119 3.68 12.96 -12.30
N PRO A 120 4.56 11.97 -12.06
CA PRO A 120 5.45 11.94 -10.88
C PRO A 120 6.34 13.18 -10.77
N ASP A 121 6.89 13.64 -11.89
CA ASP A 121 7.83 14.77 -11.96
C ASP A 121 7.14 16.12 -12.20
N PHE A 122 5.84 16.24 -11.94
CA PHE A 122 5.10 17.49 -12.18
C PHE A 122 5.70 18.68 -11.41
N TYR A 123 6.15 18.45 -10.17
CA TYR A 123 6.86 19.45 -9.36
C TYR A 123 8.38 19.39 -9.55
N GLY A 124 8.85 18.71 -10.58
CA GLY A 124 10.26 18.57 -10.90
C GLY A 124 10.93 17.43 -10.15
N ASN A 125 12.17 17.12 -10.56
CA ASN A 125 12.98 16.02 -10.08
C ASN A 125 14.36 16.54 -9.67
N PRO A 126 14.82 16.28 -8.43
CA PRO A 126 16.12 16.76 -7.97
C PRO A 126 17.31 16.17 -8.72
N THR A 127 17.14 15.07 -9.45
CA THR A 127 18.21 14.46 -10.27
C THR A 127 18.29 15.02 -11.68
N HIS A 128 17.29 15.80 -12.11
CA HIS A 128 17.30 16.44 -13.42
C HIS A 128 18.13 17.71 -13.37
N HIS A 129 19.16 17.76 -14.20
CA HIS A 129 20.05 18.93 -14.37
C HIS A 129 20.06 19.49 -15.80
N ALA A 130 19.23 18.93 -16.69
CA ALA A 130 19.04 19.38 -18.05
C ALA A 130 17.60 19.04 -18.51
N TYR A 131 17.07 19.80 -19.47
CA TYR A 131 15.83 19.47 -20.18
C TYR A 131 16.05 19.42 -21.69
N TRP A 132 15.20 18.66 -22.38
CA TRP A 132 15.16 18.64 -23.83
C TRP A 132 14.37 19.84 -24.33
N ASP A 133 15.04 20.77 -25.00
CA ASP A 133 14.37 21.90 -25.64
C ASP A 133 13.80 21.47 -27.00
N ILE A 134 12.47 21.54 -27.11
CA ILE A 134 11.73 21.13 -28.32
C ILE A 134 11.96 22.12 -29.48
N VAL A 135 12.33 23.38 -29.18
CA VAL A 135 12.58 24.40 -30.20
C VAL A 135 13.97 24.21 -30.79
N SER A 136 15.00 24.13 -29.94
CA SER A 136 16.39 23.98 -30.41
C SER A 136 16.80 22.52 -30.68
N TRP A 137 15.98 21.53 -30.31
CA TRP A 137 16.29 20.10 -30.42
C TRP A 137 17.61 19.73 -29.73
N GLN A 138 17.91 20.37 -28.60
CA GLN A 138 19.13 20.16 -27.84
C GLN A 138 18.82 20.05 -26.35
N TRP A 139 19.67 19.29 -25.65
CA TRP A 139 19.67 19.28 -24.19
C TRP A 139 20.24 20.60 -23.68
N GLN A 140 19.45 21.34 -22.91
CA GLN A 140 19.88 22.56 -22.26
C GLN A 140 20.06 22.33 -20.76
N PRO A 141 21.21 22.73 -20.17
CA PRO A 141 21.45 22.55 -18.75
C PRO A 141 20.63 23.55 -17.94
N VAL A 142 20.08 23.08 -16.82
CA VAL A 142 19.31 23.92 -15.89
C VAL A 142 20.22 24.37 -14.75
N LEU A 143 20.97 25.44 -15.00
CA LEU A 143 21.88 26.03 -14.02
C LEU A 143 21.28 27.23 -13.30
N ARG A 144 20.27 27.87 -13.91
CA ARG A 144 19.67 29.10 -13.41
C ARG A 144 18.15 29.06 -13.48
N ASN A 145 17.49 29.71 -12.53
CA ASN A 145 16.04 29.91 -12.57
C ASN A 145 15.66 31.08 -13.50
N ALA A 146 14.35 31.34 -13.62
CA ALA A 146 13.83 32.44 -14.44
C ALA A 146 14.31 33.84 -13.99
N LEU A 147 14.81 33.97 -12.75
CA LEU A 147 15.37 35.20 -12.20
C LEU A 147 16.89 35.30 -12.40
N GLY A 148 17.52 34.30 -13.04
CA GLY A 148 18.97 34.24 -13.27
C GLY A 148 19.80 33.73 -12.08
N GLU A 149 19.16 33.32 -10.99
CA GLU A 149 19.83 32.79 -9.80
C GLU A 149 20.27 31.35 -10.04
N VAL A 150 21.39 30.95 -9.43
CA VAL A 150 21.91 29.58 -9.58
C VAL A 150 21.00 28.59 -8.85
N ILE A 151 20.59 27.52 -9.54
CA ILE A 151 19.80 26.43 -8.94
C ILE A 151 20.54 25.11 -9.04
N HIS A 152 20.44 24.32 -7.97
CA HIS A 152 21.09 23.01 -7.85
C HIS A 152 20.14 21.82 -8.05
N SER A 153 18.84 22.07 -8.12
CA SER A 153 17.81 21.05 -8.30
C SER A 153 16.62 21.63 -9.05
N VAL A 154 16.07 20.90 -10.01
CA VAL A 154 14.87 21.29 -10.75
C VAL A 154 13.65 20.81 -9.97
N VAL A 155 13.40 21.47 -8.84
CA VAL A 155 12.30 21.12 -7.95
C VAL A 155 11.53 22.38 -7.60
N TRP A 156 10.32 22.45 -8.13
CA TRP A 156 9.40 23.55 -7.93
C TRP A 156 8.68 23.34 -6.59
N LEU A 157 8.36 24.44 -5.91
CA LEU A 157 7.69 24.46 -4.59
C LEU A 157 8.54 24.08 -3.37
N LYS A 158 9.84 23.77 -3.50
CA LYS A 158 10.71 23.44 -2.35
C LYS A 158 10.64 24.46 -1.20
N GLU A 159 10.46 25.73 -1.55
CA GLU A 159 10.39 26.85 -0.61
C GLU A 159 8.98 27.11 -0.05
N LEU A 160 7.96 26.35 -0.48
CA LEU A 160 6.59 26.52 0.01
C LEU A 160 6.33 25.67 1.26
N PRO A 161 5.47 26.14 2.19
CA PRO A 161 5.07 25.37 3.37
C PRO A 161 4.40 24.03 3.06
N THR A 162 3.87 23.88 1.85
CA THR A 162 3.23 22.65 1.37
C THR A 162 4.21 21.68 0.72
N TRP A 163 5.52 21.93 0.76
CA TRP A 163 6.51 21.06 0.13
C TRP A 163 6.63 19.72 0.84
N LYS A 164 6.67 18.64 0.05
CA LYS A 164 7.05 17.31 0.50
C LYS A 164 8.27 16.86 -0.29
N ASN A 165 9.27 16.30 0.39
CA ASN A 165 10.49 15.85 -0.29
C ASN A 165 10.14 14.85 -1.40
N TYR A 166 10.81 14.94 -2.54
CA TYR A 166 10.52 14.17 -3.75
C TYR A 166 10.40 12.66 -3.46
N VAL A 167 11.33 12.09 -2.69
CA VAL A 167 11.33 10.66 -2.32
C VAL A 167 10.15 10.29 -1.42
N GLU A 168 9.73 11.19 -0.52
CA GLU A 168 8.60 10.95 0.37
C GLU A 168 7.25 11.17 -0.29
N ALA A 169 7.24 11.91 -1.41
CA ALA A 169 6.03 12.29 -2.14
C ALA A 169 5.77 11.42 -3.38
N ALA A 170 6.76 10.59 -3.75
CA ALA A 170 6.70 9.66 -4.87
C ALA A 170 5.54 8.65 -4.67
N SER A 171 4.46 8.85 -5.42
CA SER A 171 3.22 8.07 -5.31
C SER A 171 2.71 7.56 -6.66
N TYR A 172 3.52 7.65 -7.71
CA TYR A 172 3.15 7.21 -9.05
C TYR A 172 3.26 5.69 -9.17
N LEU A 173 2.15 5.03 -9.43
CA LEU A 173 2.08 3.58 -9.67
C LEU A 173 2.14 3.18 -11.15
N GLY A 174 2.07 4.15 -12.07
CA GLY A 174 1.85 3.88 -13.48
C GLY A 174 0.40 4.12 -13.91
N ILE A 175 0.22 4.76 -15.07
CA ILE A 175 -1.10 4.94 -15.69
C ILE A 175 -1.75 3.58 -15.97
N LEU A 176 -0.98 2.58 -16.43
CA LEU A 176 -1.51 1.26 -16.76
C LEU A 176 -2.12 0.54 -15.54
N PRO A 177 -1.42 0.38 -14.39
CA PRO A 177 -2.04 -0.19 -13.18
C PRO A 177 -3.28 0.57 -12.70
N LEU A 178 -3.30 1.90 -12.80
CA LEU A 178 -4.47 2.70 -12.44
C LEU A 178 -5.67 2.42 -13.35
N LEU A 179 -5.45 2.33 -14.66
CA LEU A 179 -6.49 1.96 -15.62
C LEU A 179 -7.00 0.54 -15.38
N LEU A 180 -6.11 -0.43 -15.13
CA LEU A 180 -6.51 -1.80 -14.81
C LEU A 180 -7.30 -1.87 -13.51
N ALA A 181 -6.92 -1.13 -12.47
CA ALA A 181 -7.67 -1.04 -11.22
C ALA A 181 -9.08 -0.47 -11.46
N LEU A 182 -9.21 0.54 -12.33
CA LEU A 182 -10.51 1.08 -12.74
C LEU A 182 -11.35 0.03 -13.50
N VAL A 183 -10.74 -0.72 -14.43
CA VAL A 183 -11.41 -1.83 -15.13
C VAL A 183 -11.93 -2.87 -14.15
N ALA A 184 -11.16 -3.23 -13.12
CA ALA A 184 -11.60 -4.16 -12.09
C ALA A 184 -12.86 -3.64 -11.37
N PHE A 185 -12.84 -2.37 -10.98
CA PHE A 185 -13.93 -1.74 -10.24
C PHE A 185 -15.21 -1.59 -11.07
N LEU A 186 -15.08 -1.23 -12.36
CA LEU A 186 -16.21 -1.08 -13.28
C LEU A 186 -16.74 -2.43 -13.80
N GLY A 187 -15.89 -3.45 -13.90
CA GLY A 187 -16.21 -4.76 -14.48
C GLY A 187 -17.06 -5.66 -13.57
N LYS A 188 -16.45 -6.27 -12.54
CA LYS A 188 -17.14 -7.19 -11.62
C LYS A 188 -17.05 -6.70 -10.18
N ARG A 189 -18.19 -6.48 -9.53
CA ARG A 189 -18.26 -6.01 -8.13
C ARG A 189 -18.17 -7.15 -7.12
N THR A 190 -17.02 -7.83 -7.05
CA THR A 190 -16.79 -8.89 -6.05
C THR A 190 -16.51 -8.29 -4.66
N ARG A 191 -16.69 -9.10 -3.60
CA ARG A 191 -16.36 -8.69 -2.22
C ARG A 191 -14.89 -8.29 -2.06
N HIS A 192 -13.98 -8.91 -2.83
CA HIS A 192 -12.55 -8.58 -2.78
C HIS A 192 -12.26 -7.22 -3.41
N ILE A 193 -12.90 -6.90 -4.54
CA ILE A 193 -12.76 -5.60 -5.20
C ILE A 193 -13.26 -4.49 -4.27
N TRP A 194 -14.40 -4.69 -3.60
CA TRP A 194 -14.88 -3.73 -2.59
C TRP A 194 -13.93 -3.57 -1.40
N LEU A 195 -13.35 -4.68 -0.90
CA LEU A 195 -12.38 -4.63 0.19
C LEU A 195 -11.17 -3.75 -0.20
N PHE A 196 -10.54 -4.04 -1.33
CA PHE A 196 -9.33 -3.32 -1.75
C PHE A 196 -9.64 -1.90 -2.25
N ALA A 197 -10.80 -1.65 -2.85
CA ALA A 197 -11.24 -0.29 -3.17
C ALA A 197 -11.46 0.54 -1.89
N ALA A 198 -12.12 -0.03 -0.88
CA ALA A 198 -12.30 0.64 0.41
C ALA A 198 -10.95 0.89 1.09
N LEU A 199 -10.04 -0.09 1.09
CA LEU A 199 -8.70 0.07 1.63
C LEU A 199 -7.93 1.17 0.90
N ALA A 200 -7.97 1.22 -0.43
CA ALA A 200 -7.33 2.27 -1.23
C ALA A 200 -7.86 3.67 -0.85
N VAL A 201 -9.18 3.83 -0.76
CA VAL A 201 -9.80 5.11 -0.39
C VAL A 201 -9.44 5.52 1.03
N ILE A 202 -9.57 4.63 2.01
CA ILE A 202 -9.22 4.89 3.41
C ILE A 202 -7.74 5.28 3.52
N SER A 203 -6.87 4.59 2.77
CA SER A 203 -5.44 4.86 2.76
C SER A 203 -5.13 6.25 2.19
N LEU A 204 -5.78 6.67 1.12
CA LEU A 204 -5.65 8.03 0.60
C LEU A 204 -6.17 9.08 1.59
N LEU A 205 -7.32 8.83 2.21
CA LEU A 205 -7.88 9.73 3.24
C LEU A 205 -6.88 9.94 4.40
N PHE A 206 -6.15 8.90 4.79
CA PHE A 206 -5.08 9.02 5.78
C PHE A 206 -3.82 9.69 5.23
N ALA A 207 -3.39 9.35 4.01
CA ALA A 207 -2.21 9.92 3.38
C ALA A 207 -2.29 11.43 3.20
N PHE A 208 -3.49 11.95 2.90
CA PHE A 208 -3.79 13.38 2.78
C PHE A 208 -4.21 14.03 4.12
N GLY A 209 -4.13 13.32 5.25
CA GLY A 209 -4.32 13.91 6.58
C GLY A 209 -5.75 14.41 6.84
N THR A 210 -6.76 13.79 6.24
CA THR A 210 -8.16 14.15 6.48
C THR A 210 -8.54 13.94 7.96
N PRO A 211 -9.64 14.53 8.45
CA PRO A 211 -10.10 14.36 9.84
C PRO A 211 -10.26 12.90 10.28
N LEU A 212 -10.44 11.95 9.34
CA LEU A 212 -10.48 10.52 9.62
C LEU A 212 -9.20 10.04 10.33
N TYR A 213 -8.05 10.65 10.04
CA TYR A 213 -6.76 10.31 10.68
C TYR A 213 -6.78 10.54 12.21
N ALA A 214 -7.69 11.37 12.71
CA ALA A 214 -7.88 11.57 14.16
C ALA A 214 -8.22 10.25 14.88
N VAL A 215 -8.95 9.33 14.21
CA VAL A 215 -9.25 8.01 14.77
C VAL A 215 -7.96 7.26 15.10
N LEU A 216 -6.96 7.31 14.21
CA LEU A 216 -5.69 6.65 14.45
C LEU A 216 -4.90 7.36 15.54
N PHE A 217 -4.81 8.68 15.45
CA PHE A 217 -4.02 9.49 16.38
C PHE A 217 -4.50 9.37 17.84
N TYR A 218 -5.82 9.37 18.07
CA TYR A 218 -6.40 9.36 19.42
C TYR A 218 -6.73 7.96 19.95
N LEU A 219 -7.10 7.01 19.09
CA LEU A 219 -7.56 5.68 19.55
C LEU A 219 -6.44 4.64 19.58
N MET A 220 -5.43 4.76 18.71
CA MET A 220 -4.39 3.73 18.60
C MET A 220 -3.22 3.98 19.57
N PRO A 221 -2.90 3.02 20.45
CA PRO A 221 -1.85 3.19 21.44
C PRO A 221 -0.49 3.35 20.75
N GLY A 222 0.24 4.41 21.11
CA GLY A 222 1.56 4.73 20.56
C GLY A 222 1.55 5.36 19.16
N PHE A 223 0.38 5.48 18.51
CA PHE A 223 0.29 6.01 17.15
C PHE A 223 0.53 7.52 17.09
N ASN A 224 0.33 8.23 18.20
CA ASN A 224 0.66 9.64 18.37
C ASN A 224 2.17 9.95 18.25
N GLN A 225 3.04 8.94 18.26
CA GLN A 225 4.48 9.08 17.99
C GLN A 225 4.84 8.91 16.51
N LEU A 226 3.90 8.50 15.68
CA LEU A 226 4.09 8.29 14.24
C LEU A 226 3.75 9.58 13.49
N HIS A 227 4.76 10.20 12.89
CA HIS A 227 4.66 11.53 12.26
C HIS A 227 4.67 11.46 10.73
N SER A 228 4.05 10.43 10.17
CA SER A 228 4.12 10.16 8.73
C SER A 228 2.79 9.69 8.14
N PRO A 229 1.72 10.52 8.18
CA PRO A 229 0.44 10.19 7.55
C PRO A 229 0.60 9.77 6.08
N PHE A 230 1.48 10.44 5.35
CA PHE A 230 1.78 10.16 3.94
C PHE A 230 2.20 8.71 3.64
N ARG A 231 2.75 7.98 4.62
CA ARG A 231 3.14 6.56 4.47
C ARG A 231 1.95 5.62 4.32
N TRP A 232 0.73 6.09 4.55
CA TRP A 232 -0.49 5.40 4.10
C TRP A 232 -0.58 5.26 2.58
N VAL A 233 0.34 5.84 1.79
CA VAL A 233 0.54 5.45 0.39
C VAL A 233 0.90 3.96 0.25
N PHE A 234 1.53 3.34 1.26
CA PHE A 234 1.91 1.92 1.20
C PHE A 234 0.70 0.97 1.06
N PRO A 235 -0.34 1.02 1.94
CA PRO A 235 -1.54 0.20 1.75
C PRO A 235 -2.38 0.60 0.52
N TYR A 236 -2.31 1.86 0.10
CA TYR A 236 -2.89 2.30 -1.18
C TYR A 236 -2.22 1.58 -2.37
N THR A 237 -0.89 1.55 -2.41
CA THR A 237 -0.11 0.90 -3.47
C THR A 237 -0.45 -0.59 -3.57
N LEU A 238 -0.49 -1.28 -2.42
CA LEU A 238 -0.92 -2.68 -2.36
C LEU A 238 -2.33 -2.87 -2.93
N SER A 239 -3.27 -1.99 -2.56
CA SER A 239 -4.65 -2.07 -3.00
C SER A 239 -4.80 -1.88 -4.50
N ILE A 240 -4.11 -0.88 -5.08
CA ILE A 240 -4.11 -0.65 -6.53
C ILE A 240 -3.46 -1.81 -7.27
N ALA A 241 -2.35 -2.36 -6.78
CA ALA A 241 -1.70 -3.53 -7.39
C ALA A 241 -2.65 -4.74 -7.44
N VAL A 242 -3.36 -5.03 -6.35
CA VAL A 242 -4.33 -6.14 -6.31
C VAL A 242 -5.52 -5.88 -7.24
N LEU A 243 -6.06 -4.65 -7.24
CA LEU A 243 -7.14 -4.26 -8.16
C LEU A 243 -6.70 -4.33 -9.62
N ALA A 244 -5.48 -3.89 -9.94
CA ALA A 244 -4.92 -4.00 -11.28
C ALA A 244 -4.83 -5.47 -11.73
N GLY A 245 -4.42 -6.38 -10.83
CA GLY A 245 -4.44 -7.82 -11.08
C GLY A 245 -5.85 -8.37 -11.38
N PHE A 246 -6.86 -7.93 -10.64
CA PHE A 246 -8.26 -8.26 -10.95
C PHE A 246 -8.72 -7.70 -12.29
N GLY A 247 -8.29 -6.49 -12.65
CA GLY A 247 -8.60 -5.85 -13.93
C GLY A 247 -7.97 -6.57 -15.11
N ALA A 248 -6.71 -6.95 -14.99
CA ALA A 248 -6.01 -7.78 -15.96
C ALA A 248 -6.71 -9.13 -16.15
N THR A 249 -7.10 -9.79 -15.05
CA THR A 249 -7.84 -11.08 -15.08
C THR A 249 -9.22 -10.95 -15.71
N TYR A 250 -9.86 -9.79 -15.54
CA TYR A 250 -11.15 -9.51 -16.17
C TYR A 250 -11.00 -9.36 -17.69
N LEU A 251 -9.98 -8.64 -18.16
CA LEU A 251 -9.72 -8.44 -19.59
C LEU A 251 -9.19 -9.69 -20.28
N SER A 252 -8.40 -10.52 -19.58
CA SER A 252 -7.88 -11.77 -20.12
C SER A 252 -8.96 -12.84 -20.35
N GLY A 253 -10.19 -12.61 -19.92
CA GLY A 253 -11.30 -13.56 -20.07
C GLY A 253 -11.20 -14.80 -19.16
N THR A 254 -10.11 -14.96 -18.41
CA THR A 254 -9.87 -16.11 -17.52
C THR A 254 -10.91 -16.21 -16.39
N GLY A 255 -11.57 -15.10 -16.05
CA GLY A 255 -12.68 -15.03 -15.09
C GLY A 255 -14.09 -15.19 -15.69
N ARG A 256 -14.20 -15.43 -17.01
CA ARG A 256 -15.43 -15.91 -17.65
C ARG A 256 -15.23 -17.41 -17.88
N GLN A 257 -16.08 -18.25 -17.28
CA GLN A 257 -16.40 -19.51 -17.94
C GLN A 257 -17.06 -19.13 -19.26
N THR A 258 -16.26 -18.87 -20.30
CA THR A 258 -16.77 -18.63 -21.65
C THR A 258 -17.27 -19.96 -22.17
N THR A 259 -18.57 -20.21 -22.01
CA THR A 259 -19.38 -21.08 -22.88
C THR A 259 -19.47 -20.47 -24.29
N SER A 260 -18.33 -20.13 -24.88
CA SER A 260 -18.24 -19.68 -26.27
C SER A 260 -17.03 -20.41 -26.86
N ALA A 261 -17.33 -21.40 -27.69
CA ALA A 261 -16.36 -22.19 -28.45
C ALA A 261 -15.60 -21.37 -29.52
N GLN A 262 -15.61 -20.03 -29.45
CA GLN A 262 -15.10 -19.14 -30.51
C GLN A 262 -14.37 -17.89 -29.97
N SER A 263 -13.77 -17.92 -28.78
CA SER A 263 -12.79 -16.89 -28.41
C SER A 263 -11.40 -17.25 -28.97
N PRO A 264 -10.73 -16.37 -29.72
CA PRO A 264 -9.39 -16.64 -30.27
C PRO A 264 -8.26 -16.63 -29.22
N PHE A 265 -8.58 -16.44 -27.93
CA PHE A 265 -7.61 -16.30 -26.84
C PHE A 265 -7.69 -17.41 -25.77
N VAL A 266 -8.27 -18.57 -26.10
CA VAL A 266 -8.57 -19.69 -25.16
C VAL A 266 -7.36 -20.62 -24.94
N GLY A 267 -6.13 -20.15 -25.13
CA GLY A 267 -4.94 -20.94 -24.83
C GLY A 267 -4.65 -20.96 -23.33
N ASN A 268 -4.42 -22.14 -22.74
CA ASN A 268 -3.90 -22.26 -21.36
C ASN A 268 -2.57 -21.51 -21.12
N GLU A 269 -1.90 -21.10 -22.19
CA GLU A 269 -0.64 -20.36 -22.17
C GLU A 269 -0.83 -18.82 -22.27
N THR A 270 -2.03 -18.32 -22.58
CA THR A 270 -2.28 -16.87 -22.77
C THR A 270 -2.03 -16.02 -21.52
N PRO A 271 -2.35 -16.47 -20.28
CA PRO A 271 -1.92 -15.78 -19.06
C PRO A 271 -0.40 -15.71 -18.92
N ARG A 272 0.31 -16.70 -19.47
CA ARG A 272 1.77 -16.79 -19.48
C ARG A 272 2.38 -15.83 -20.50
N TYR A 273 1.78 -15.72 -21.69
CA TYR A 273 2.24 -14.83 -22.76
C TYR A 273 1.91 -13.36 -22.56
N ILE A 274 0.81 -13.01 -21.87
CA ILE A 274 0.43 -11.61 -21.60
C ILE A 274 0.86 -11.18 -20.20
N GLY A 275 0.80 -12.07 -19.22
CA GLY A 275 1.22 -11.78 -17.85
C GLY A 275 2.73 -11.54 -17.74
N TRP A 276 3.55 -12.27 -18.51
CA TRP A 276 5.00 -12.15 -18.44
C TRP A 276 5.52 -10.80 -18.99
N PRO A 277 5.07 -10.30 -20.16
CA PRO A 277 5.44 -8.97 -20.63
C PRO A 277 4.87 -7.85 -19.77
N VAL A 278 3.66 -7.98 -19.23
CA VAL A 278 3.05 -6.94 -18.35
C VAL A 278 3.76 -6.88 -16.98
N PHE A 279 4.26 -8.01 -16.48
CA PHE A 279 5.11 -8.05 -15.29
C PHE A 279 6.48 -7.41 -15.52
N TRP A 280 7.08 -7.61 -16.71
CA TRP A 280 8.38 -7.03 -17.06
C TRP A 280 8.33 -5.58 -17.57
N ALA A 281 7.22 -5.14 -18.16
CA ALA A 281 7.05 -3.75 -18.61
C ALA A 281 6.76 -2.76 -17.47
N GLY A 282 6.61 -3.26 -16.24
CA GLY A 282 6.45 -2.48 -15.01
C GLY A 282 7.69 -2.42 -14.11
N VAL A 283 8.85 -2.89 -14.59
CA VAL A 283 10.19 -2.71 -13.99
C VAL A 283 10.99 -1.80 -14.92
#